data_AF-A0A0C2MNR8-F1
#
_entry.id   AF-A0A0C2MNR8-F1
#
_cell.length_a   1.000
_cell.length_b   1.000
_cell.length_c   1.000
_cell.angle_alpha   90.00
_cell.angle_beta   90.00
_cell.angle_gamma   90.00
#
_symmetry.space_group_name_H-M   'P 1'
#
loop_
_entity.id
_entity.type
_entity.pdbx_description
1 polymer ?
#
loop_
_entity_poly.entity_id
_entity_poly.type
_entity_poly.pdbx_seq_one_letter_code
_entity_poly.pdbx_strand_id
1 'polypeptide(L)'
;MKKILKIILFITIFIILAYSGLWFTIMLSLSHSINQKYAGTNLNIEETDNNPNQQYHVKFSKVQPYGFPFKLGISVINWQEESINRAIEFTTPINIGYDLLKQKLFINFSGEAFGKFKPIERGFGVRFYNENCILSTKIPLNFKLFEIVRSKKDLFEVINLIENIKFTSGKTEIFDLVDNQKLYEEDHTILTMLFDKSKYYISKQDFLDNIPQKLEIYYETEIVKSNLEDRIMPAGLLLYRPAWNNNFKFSGNFLISTSRLHFKDIAKDLTIEVTNAKINSNNFENNINLLYKGKLNDFGNNNIDLLIDSQFKLKPGFIIGSLEFIKKYYDRQTYLFKLSDNNLYKDFNNELSYILNNNKQYNFSIFEDRQYNFNLNINLVTELNKLTRAQINALGLYSNASGFNITNETIVNTLKDSYSKGTIVINNYSKIIDVLSLYVYGVGDFKNLSNESKEVYVDALKSFLKTISDHPNSSNLIDASIEYVFDLSDLNKTKIGNIDDINKIIPLYYLSLYQAAVKKVKPGKNVKEKIMELIPNVNQKILEECIVDEPR
;
A
#
# COMPACT_ATOMS: atom_id res chain seq x y z
N MET A 1 63.98 4.80 -25.64
CA MET A 1 62.73 5.31 -25.04
C MET A 1 61.96 6.30 -25.91
N LYS A 2 62.50 7.48 -26.31
CA LYS A 2 61.73 8.49 -27.10
C LYS A 2 61.17 8.00 -28.44
N LYS A 3 61.87 7.13 -29.19
CA LYS A 3 61.38 6.54 -30.45
C LYS A 3 60.22 5.55 -30.25
N ILE A 4 60.34 4.68 -29.25
CA ILE A 4 59.29 3.72 -28.87
C ILE A 4 58.02 4.47 -28.43
N LEU A 5 58.17 5.54 -27.63
CA LEU A 5 57.06 6.38 -27.20
C LEU A 5 56.32 7.04 -28.39
N LYS A 6 57.06 7.50 -29.41
CA LYS A 6 56.47 8.07 -30.64
C LYS A 6 55.70 7.03 -31.45
N ILE A 7 56.22 5.80 -31.55
CA ILE A 7 55.54 4.70 -32.25
C ILE A 7 54.25 4.31 -31.53
N ILE A 8 54.30 4.17 -30.20
CA ILE A 8 53.11 3.88 -29.38
C ILE A 8 52.08 5.01 -29.56
N LEU A 9 52.49 6.27 -29.48
CA LEU A 9 51.59 7.41 -29.69
C LEU A 9 50.93 7.39 -31.07
N PHE A 10 51.71 7.11 -32.12
CA PHE A 10 51.20 7.03 -33.49
C PHE A 10 50.19 5.88 -33.66
N ILE A 11 50.48 4.71 -33.10
CA ILE A 11 49.57 3.56 -33.11
C ILE A 11 48.27 3.90 -32.36
N THR A 12 48.36 4.52 -31.18
CA THR A 12 47.18 4.92 -30.41
C THR A 12 46.32 5.93 -31.17
N ILE A 13 46.92 6.94 -31.81
CA ILE A 13 46.21 7.91 -32.65
C ILE A 13 45.51 7.20 -33.80
N PHE A 14 46.20 6.28 -34.49
CA PHE A 14 45.62 5.52 -35.60
C PHE A 14 44.43 4.67 -35.15
N ILE A 15 44.53 3.98 -34.01
CA ILE A 15 43.43 3.18 -33.43
C ILE A 15 42.22 4.08 -33.09
N ILE A 16 42.45 5.25 -32.49
CA ILE A 16 41.38 6.20 -32.15
C ILE A 16 40.69 6.72 -33.42
N LEU A 17 41.45 7.07 -34.45
CA LEU A 17 40.90 7.54 -35.73
C LEU A 17 40.09 6.44 -36.42
N ALA A 18 40.62 5.22 -36.49
CA ALA A 18 39.93 4.08 -37.08
C ALA A 18 38.63 3.75 -36.33
N TYR A 19 38.68 3.72 -34.99
CA TYR A 19 37.50 3.53 -34.14
C TYR A 19 36.46 4.62 -34.37
N SER A 20 36.89 5.88 -34.41
CA SER A 20 35.98 7.01 -34.61
C SER A 20 35.31 6.95 -35.97
N GLY A 21 36.08 6.68 -37.03
CA GLY A 21 35.54 6.48 -38.38
C GLY A 21 34.49 5.36 -38.42
N LEU A 22 34.83 4.19 -37.88
CA LEU A 22 33.91 3.04 -37.82
C LEU A 22 32.63 3.36 -37.03
N TRP A 23 32.76 4.00 -35.88
CA TRP A 23 31.61 4.40 -35.05
C TRP A 23 30.66 5.31 -35.85
N PHE A 24 31.18 6.36 -36.49
CA PHE A 24 30.38 7.30 -37.28
C PHE A 24 29.71 6.61 -38.46
N THR A 25 30.44 5.80 -39.23
CA THR A 25 29.88 5.08 -40.39
C THR A 25 28.74 4.15 -39.99
N ILE A 26 28.92 3.35 -38.93
CA ILE A 26 27.88 2.41 -38.45
C ILE A 26 26.64 3.18 -37.98
N MET A 27 26.81 4.19 -37.13
CA MET A 27 25.69 4.88 -36.52
C MET A 27 24.92 5.76 -37.51
N LEU A 28 25.60 6.37 -38.50
CA LEU A 28 24.95 7.10 -39.59
C LEU A 28 24.15 6.17 -40.49
N SER A 29 24.73 5.02 -40.88
CA SER A 29 24.03 4.02 -41.69
C SER A 29 22.78 3.50 -41.00
N LEU A 30 22.86 3.21 -39.70
CA LEU A 30 21.73 2.77 -38.88
C LEU A 30 20.63 3.85 -38.84
N SER A 31 21.02 5.09 -38.52
CA SER A 31 20.07 6.21 -38.43
C SER A 31 19.38 6.48 -39.77
N HIS A 32 20.12 6.40 -40.88
CA HIS A 32 19.57 6.58 -42.22
C HIS A 32 18.54 5.49 -42.57
N SER A 33 18.85 4.22 -42.27
CA SER A 33 17.93 3.11 -42.54
C SER A 33 16.63 3.23 -41.73
N ILE A 34 16.72 3.60 -40.45
CA ILE A 34 15.54 3.83 -39.60
C ILE A 34 14.71 4.99 -40.15
N ASN A 35 15.36 6.11 -40.51
CA ASN A 35 14.66 7.26 -41.07
C ASN A 35 13.91 6.92 -42.36
N GLN A 36 14.54 6.22 -43.29
CA GLN A 36 13.91 5.85 -44.56
C GLN A 36 12.68 4.96 -44.38
N LYS A 37 12.69 4.07 -43.38
CA LYS A 37 11.63 3.08 -43.19
C LYS A 37 10.50 3.55 -42.29
N TYR A 38 10.81 4.34 -41.26
CA TYR A 38 9.89 4.54 -40.13
C TYR A 38 9.64 6.02 -39.77
N ALA A 39 10.48 6.96 -40.21
CA ALA A 39 10.26 8.37 -39.88
C ALA A 39 8.96 8.90 -40.49
N GLY A 40 8.15 9.60 -39.69
CA GLY A 40 6.87 10.16 -40.10
C GLY A 40 5.74 9.13 -40.26
N THR A 41 6.01 7.84 -40.08
CA THR A 41 5.01 6.77 -40.17
C THR A 41 4.37 6.49 -38.81
N ASN A 42 3.10 6.07 -38.81
CA ASN A 42 2.41 5.63 -37.59
C ASN A 42 2.75 4.15 -37.34
N LEU A 43 3.53 3.89 -36.30
CA LEU A 43 3.89 2.55 -35.86
C LEU A 43 2.86 2.05 -34.86
N ASN A 44 2.16 0.96 -35.18
CA ASN A 44 1.26 0.31 -34.22
C ASN A 44 2.08 -0.54 -33.24
N ILE A 45 1.82 -0.41 -31.94
CA ILE A 45 2.55 -1.14 -30.89
C ILE A 45 1.76 -2.36 -30.40
N GLU A 46 0.44 -2.38 -30.58
CA GLU A 46 -0.40 -3.54 -30.24
C GLU A 46 -0.69 -4.37 -31.49
N GLU A 47 0.04 -5.48 -31.66
CA GLU A 47 -0.36 -6.60 -32.51
C GLU A 47 -0.99 -7.68 -31.63
N THR A 48 -2.27 -7.55 -31.23
CA THR A 48 -3.11 -8.71 -30.92
C THR A 48 -4.59 -8.32 -30.82
N ASP A 49 -5.40 -9.07 -31.57
CA ASP A 49 -6.85 -9.00 -31.77
C ASP A 49 -7.40 -7.68 -32.30
N ASN A 50 -8.14 -7.78 -33.41
CA ASN A 50 -8.84 -6.70 -34.12
C ASN A 50 -9.88 -5.98 -33.26
N ASN A 51 -9.48 -5.39 -32.14
CA ASN A 51 -10.30 -4.52 -31.32
C ASN A 51 -10.01 -3.08 -31.77
N PRO A 52 -10.84 -2.48 -32.63
CA PRO A 52 -10.64 -1.11 -33.12
C PRO A 52 -10.64 -0.08 -31.99
N ASN A 53 -11.06 -0.46 -30.78
CA ASN A 53 -11.12 0.39 -29.59
C ASN A 53 -9.81 0.46 -28.78
N GLN A 54 -8.70 -0.14 -29.24
CA GLN A 54 -7.41 -0.15 -28.51
C GLN A 54 -6.21 0.25 -29.38
N GLN A 55 -6.40 1.05 -30.42
CA GLN A 55 -5.28 1.50 -31.25
C GLN A 55 -4.33 2.43 -30.47
N TYR A 56 -3.06 2.03 -30.37
CA TYR A 56 -1.98 2.83 -29.80
C TYR A 56 -0.84 2.95 -30.83
N HIS A 57 -0.58 4.17 -31.26
CA HIS A 57 0.39 4.50 -32.29
C HIS A 57 1.55 5.32 -31.73
N VAL A 58 2.73 5.09 -32.30
CA VAL A 58 3.90 5.93 -32.11
C VAL A 58 4.34 6.52 -33.43
N LYS A 59 4.77 7.78 -33.39
CA LYS A 59 5.34 8.50 -34.52
C LYS A 59 6.58 9.27 -34.06
N PHE A 60 7.53 9.46 -34.95
CA PHE A 60 8.67 10.34 -34.73
C PHE A 60 9.08 11.03 -36.03
N SER A 61 9.81 12.15 -35.94
CA SER A 61 10.17 12.92 -37.14
C SER A 61 11.47 12.45 -37.77
N LYS A 62 12.48 12.13 -36.96
CA LYS A 62 13.77 11.59 -37.41
C LYS A 62 14.56 10.97 -36.26
N VAL A 63 15.56 10.18 -36.60
CA VAL A 63 16.62 9.69 -35.71
C VAL A 63 17.99 10.17 -36.16
N GLN A 64 18.89 10.38 -35.22
CA GLN A 64 20.28 10.76 -35.48
C GLN A 64 21.26 9.99 -34.58
N PRO A 65 22.54 9.83 -34.97
CA PRO A 65 23.55 9.20 -34.12
C PRO A 65 23.69 9.89 -32.75
N TYR A 66 23.92 9.10 -31.70
CA TYR A 66 24.10 9.58 -30.33
C TYR A 66 25.15 8.77 -29.57
N GLY A 67 25.93 9.48 -28.73
CA GLY A 67 26.66 8.88 -27.63
C GLY A 67 28.12 8.48 -27.92
N PHE A 68 28.74 9.07 -28.94
CA PHE A 68 30.18 8.97 -29.15
C PHE A 68 30.97 9.37 -27.88
N PRO A 69 32.11 8.72 -27.56
CA PRO A 69 32.67 7.57 -28.27
C PRO A 69 32.15 6.22 -27.77
N PHE A 70 31.58 6.14 -26.56
CA PHE A 70 31.40 4.85 -25.88
C PHE A 70 29.99 4.29 -25.90
N LYS A 71 29.05 4.94 -26.59
CA LYS A 71 27.68 4.45 -26.73
C LYS A 71 27.35 4.30 -28.21
N LEU A 72 26.67 3.22 -28.54
CA LEU A 72 26.06 2.99 -29.84
C LEU A 72 24.57 3.27 -29.67
N GLY A 73 24.13 4.49 -29.98
CA GLY A 73 22.74 4.89 -29.76
C GLY A 73 22.21 5.86 -30.79
N ILE A 74 20.90 5.98 -30.83
CA ILE A 74 20.16 6.94 -31.65
C ILE A 74 19.42 7.91 -30.74
N SER A 75 19.31 9.15 -31.20
CA SER A 75 18.47 10.18 -30.61
C SER A 75 17.23 10.31 -31.49
N VAL A 76 16.06 9.97 -30.93
CA VAL A 76 14.76 9.99 -31.62
C VAL A 76 14.08 11.32 -31.35
N ILE A 77 13.76 12.05 -32.41
CA ILE A 77 13.30 13.44 -32.35
C ILE A 77 11.80 13.51 -32.63
N ASN A 78 11.10 14.38 -31.88
CA ASN A 78 9.65 14.58 -31.91
C ASN A 78 8.87 13.27 -31.76
N TRP A 79 9.20 12.50 -30.72
CA TRP A 79 8.42 11.31 -30.40
C TRP A 79 7.02 11.71 -29.97
N GLN A 80 6.04 11.03 -30.54
CA GLN A 80 4.63 11.22 -30.30
C GLN A 80 4.01 9.85 -30.04
N GLU A 81 3.15 9.80 -29.03
CA GLU A 81 2.34 8.64 -28.69
C GLU A 81 0.87 9.03 -28.79
N GLU A 82 0.06 8.22 -29.44
CA GLU A 82 -1.35 8.54 -29.68
C GLU A 82 -2.22 7.32 -29.43
N SER A 83 -3.30 7.51 -28.66
CA SER A 83 -4.39 6.55 -28.56
C SER A 83 -5.73 7.23 -28.89
N ILE A 84 -6.82 6.47 -28.79
CA ILE A 84 -8.18 6.99 -29.04
C ILE A 84 -8.51 8.20 -28.16
N ASN A 85 -8.04 8.22 -26.92
CA ASN A 85 -8.44 9.23 -25.93
C ASN A 85 -7.34 10.22 -25.54
N ARG A 86 -6.09 10.00 -25.97
CA ARG A 86 -4.95 10.81 -25.54
C ARG A 86 -3.89 10.95 -26.63
N ALA A 87 -3.13 12.03 -26.57
CA ALA A 87 -1.94 12.28 -27.37
C ALA A 87 -0.82 12.77 -26.44
N ILE A 88 0.40 12.28 -26.63
CA ILE A 88 1.56 12.63 -25.83
C ILE A 88 2.68 13.03 -26.76
N GLU A 89 3.27 14.20 -26.53
CA GLU A 89 4.31 14.77 -27.39
C GLU A 89 5.55 15.08 -26.55
N PHE A 90 6.70 14.54 -26.94
CA PHE A 90 7.97 14.78 -26.26
C PHE A 90 8.72 15.89 -27.00
N THR A 91 9.07 16.96 -26.29
CA THR A 91 9.74 18.13 -26.91
C THR A 91 11.25 17.96 -27.00
N THR A 92 11.82 17.08 -26.18
CA THR A 92 13.23 16.73 -26.25
C THR A 92 13.43 15.33 -26.82
N PRO A 93 14.60 15.06 -27.44
CA PRO A 93 14.86 13.76 -28.02
C PRO A 93 14.96 12.64 -26.98
N ILE A 94 14.46 11.46 -27.34
CA ILE A 94 14.63 10.23 -26.55
C ILE A 94 15.86 9.50 -27.07
N ASN A 95 16.81 9.20 -26.19
CA ASN A 95 18.04 8.53 -26.54
C ASN A 95 17.93 7.04 -26.25
N ILE A 96 18.07 6.20 -27.27
CA ILE A 96 18.00 4.74 -27.18
C ILE A 96 19.33 4.18 -27.63
N GLY A 97 19.95 3.30 -26.87
CA GLY A 97 21.22 2.71 -27.29
C GLY A 97 21.86 1.78 -26.29
N TYR A 98 23.10 1.42 -26.60
CA TYR A 98 23.92 0.55 -25.78
C TYR A 98 25.21 1.27 -25.35
N ASP A 99 25.50 1.29 -24.06
CA ASP A 99 26.73 1.83 -23.48
C ASP A 99 27.78 0.72 -23.40
N LEU A 100 28.84 0.83 -24.21
CA LEU A 100 29.91 -0.17 -24.34
C LEU A 100 30.74 -0.30 -23.06
N LEU A 101 30.96 0.81 -22.33
CA LEU A 101 31.75 0.81 -21.10
C LEU A 101 30.97 0.21 -19.95
N LYS A 102 29.70 0.62 -19.81
CA LYS A 102 28.84 0.13 -18.71
C LYS A 102 28.21 -1.22 -19.02
N GLN A 103 28.23 -1.65 -20.29
CA GLN A 103 27.56 -2.83 -20.82
C GLN A 103 26.06 -2.83 -20.53
N LYS A 104 25.40 -1.71 -20.89
CA LYS A 104 23.97 -1.50 -20.61
C LYS A 104 23.22 -1.04 -21.85
N LEU A 105 22.10 -1.69 -22.14
CA LEU A 105 21.06 -1.14 -23.00
C LEU A 105 20.31 -0.07 -22.19
N PHE A 106 19.99 1.06 -22.81
CA PHE A 106 19.28 2.15 -22.16
C PHE A 106 18.28 2.83 -23.10
N ILE A 107 17.21 3.35 -22.50
CA ILE A 107 16.31 4.37 -23.02
C ILE A 107 16.40 5.52 -22.03
N ASN A 108 16.71 6.73 -22.51
CA ASN A 108 16.88 7.92 -21.67
C ASN A 108 16.07 9.08 -22.24
N PHE A 109 15.30 9.73 -21.38
CA PHE A 109 14.57 10.95 -21.66
C PHE A 109 14.85 12.00 -20.56
N SER A 110 15.17 13.22 -20.99
CA SER A 110 15.34 14.38 -20.11
C SER A 110 14.75 15.60 -20.82
N GLY A 111 13.81 16.27 -20.17
CA GLY A 111 13.08 17.40 -20.73
C GLY A 111 11.57 17.30 -20.52
N GLU A 112 10.82 17.94 -21.41
CA GLU A 112 9.37 18.09 -21.28
C GLU A 112 8.59 17.16 -22.20
N ALA A 113 7.43 16.73 -21.71
CA ALA A 113 6.42 16.03 -22.50
C ALA A 113 5.03 16.60 -22.21
N PHE A 114 4.17 16.64 -23.21
CA PHE A 114 2.82 17.17 -23.13
C PHE A 114 1.83 16.06 -23.37
N GLY A 115 1.13 15.62 -22.33
CA GLY A 115 0.03 14.68 -22.47
C GLY A 115 -1.30 15.41 -22.51
N LYS A 116 -2.09 15.21 -23.56
CA LYS A 116 -3.38 15.88 -23.81
C LYS A 116 -4.48 14.85 -23.98
N PHE A 117 -5.67 15.12 -23.46
CA PHE A 117 -6.86 14.32 -23.74
C PHE A 117 -7.52 14.77 -25.04
N LYS A 118 -8.13 13.84 -25.76
CA LYS A 118 -8.91 14.14 -26.97
C LYS A 118 -10.36 14.53 -26.60
N PRO A 119 -10.98 15.50 -27.31
CA PRO A 119 -10.42 16.32 -28.38
C PRO A 119 -9.40 17.34 -27.86
N ILE A 120 -8.25 17.44 -28.53
CA ILE A 120 -7.04 18.16 -28.08
C ILE A 120 -7.32 19.65 -27.88
N GLU A 121 -8.25 20.20 -28.66
CA GLU A 121 -8.68 21.60 -28.67
C GLU A 121 -9.25 22.05 -27.31
N ARG A 122 -9.68 21.10 -26.46
CA ARG A 122 -10.16 21.42 -25.11
C ARG A 122 -9.04 21.85 -24.15
N GLY A 123 -7.77 21.60 -24.50
CA GLY A 123 -6.62 21.99 -23.67
C GLY A 123 -6.42 21.17 -22.38
N PHE A 124 -7.26 20.17 -22.11
CA PHE A 124 -7.12 19.31 -20.93
C PHE A 124 -5.92 18.38 -21.07
N GLY A 125 -5.13 18.28 -20.00
CA GLY A 125 -3.99 17.40 -19.94
C GLY A 125 -2.94 17.91 -18.95
N VAL A 126 -1.73 17.41 -19.08
CA VAL A 126 -0.62 17.74 -18.19
C VAL A 126 0.69 17.94 -18.95
N ARG A 127 1.52 18.86 -18.46
CA ARG A 127 2.93 19.00 -18.84
C ARG A 127 3.78 18.25 -17.83
N PHE A 128 4.59 17.32 -18.33
CA PHE A 128 5.58 16.59 -17.56
C PHE A 128 6.95 17.23 -17.77
N TYR A 129 7.73 17.35 -16.70
CA TYR A 129 9.15 17.67 -16.76
C TYR A 129 9.93 16.57 -16.04
N ASN A 130 11.03 16.10 -16.63
CA ASN A 130 11.90 15.07 -16.04
C ASN A 130 13.36 15.46 -16.23
N GLU A 131 14.14 15.52 -15.14
CA GLU A 131 15.56 15.85 -15.21
C GLU A 131 16.40 14.69 -15.77
N ASN A 132 15.99 13.43 -15.56
CA ASN A 132 16.71 12.26 -16.06
C ASN A 132 15.90 10.97 -15.85
N CYS A 133 15.09 10.57 -16.83
CA CYS A 133 14.32 9.33 -16.81
C CYS A 133 15.04 8.27 -17.65
N ILE A 134 15.58 7.24 -16.99
CA ILE A 134 16.37 6.17 -17.61
C ILE A 134 15.73 4.82 -17.30
N LEU A 135 15.35 4.10 -18.34
CA LEU A 135 15.16 2.65 -18.29
C LEU A 135 16.42 1.99 -18.83
N SER A 136 17.03 1.09 -18.06
CA SER A 136 18.26 0.42 -18.48
C SER A 136 18.27 -1.04 -18.07
N THR A 137 19.00 -1.84 -18.84
CA THR A 137 19.27 -3.23 -18.50
C THR A 137 20.73 -3.56 -18.76
N LYS A 138 21.37 -4.24 -17.81
CA LYS A 138 22.76 -4.68 -17.95
C LYS A 138 22.80 -5.98 -18.75
N ILE A 139 23.43 -5.92 -19.92
CA ILE A 139 23.57 -7.05 -20.86
C ILE A 139 25.06 -7.12 -21.20
N PRO A 140 25.81 -8.11 -20.67
CA PRO A 140 27.25 -8.18 -20.88
C PRO A 140 27.60 -8.49 -22.34
N LEU A 141 28.68 -7.87 -22.84
CA LEU A 141 29.24 -8.21 -24.15
C LEU A 141 30.01 -9.53 -24.02
N ASN A 142 29.42 -10.61 -24.53
CA ASN A 142 30.07 -11.90 -24.59
C ASN A 142 29.83 -12.57 -25.95
N PHE A 143 30.58 -13.64 -26.23
CA PHE A 143 30.47 -14.37 -27.49
C PHE A 143 29.05 -14.89 -27.74
N LYS A 144 28.35 -15.30 -26.68
CA LYS A 144 26.97 -15.79 -26.75
C LYS A 144 25.98 -14.71 -27.24
N LEU A 145 26.11 -13.46 -26.78
CA LEU A 145 25.33 -12.34 -27.29
C LEU A 145 25.58 -12.14 -28.79
N PHE A 146 26.84 -12.19 -29.21
CA PHE A 146 27.21 -12.07 -30.61
C PHE A 146 26.63 -13.20 -31.46
N GLU A 147 26.68 -14.44 -30.96
CA GLU A 147 26.04 -15.58 -31.63
C GLU A 147 24.53 -15.39 -31.77
N ILE A 148 23.83 -14.99 -30.70
CA ILE A 148 22.39 -14.73 -30.73
C ILE A 148 22.07 -13.67 -31.79
N VAL A 149 22.74 -12.52 -31.76
CA VAL A 149 22.51 -11.41 -32.71
C VAL A 149 22.87 -11.80 -34.15
N ARG A 150 23.92 -12.60 -34.35
CA ARG A 150 24.39 -12.99 -35.69
C ARG A 150 23.55 -14.09 -36.33
N SER A 151 23.09 -15.06 -35.55
CA SER A 151 22.60 -16.34 -36.06
C SER A 151 21.12 -16.61 -35.81
N LYS A 152 20.47 -15.90 -34.88
CA LYS A 152 19.05 -16.11 -34.55
C LYS A 152 18.17 -15.06 -35.23
N LYS A 153 17.04 -15.51 -35.79
CA LYS A 153 15.99 -14.61 -36.31
C LYS A 153 15.16 -13.96 -35.20
N ASP A 154 15.00 -14.64 -34.08
CA ASP A 154 14.31 -14.12 -32.90
C ASP A 154 15.36 -13.72 -31.84
N LEU A 155 15.32 -12.44 -31.43
CA LEU A 155 16.24 -11.87 -30.45
C LEU A 155 15.74 -12.05 -29.00
N PHE A 156 14.61 -12.73 -28.78
CA PHE A 156 14.07 -12.96 -27.44
C PHE A 156 15.07 -13.65 -26.50
N GLU A 157 15.92 -14.53 -27.03
CA GLU A 157 16.96 -15.26 -26.29
C GLU A 157 17.96 -14.32 -25.56
N VAL A 158 18.02 -13.03 -25.92
CA VAL A 158 18.78 -11.99 -25.20
C VAL A 158 18.30 -11.81 -23.76
N ILE A 159 17.04 -12.15 -23.43
CA ILE A 159 16.48 -12.05 -22.08
C ILE A 159 17.34 -12.81 -21.04
N ASN A 160 17.96 -13.92 -21.44
CA ASN A 160 18.83 -14.73 -20.57
C ASN A 160 20.08 -13.98 -20.11
N LEU A 161 20.50 -12.97 -20.86
CA LEU A 161 21.71 -12.19 -20.61
C LEU A 161 21.44 -10.95 -19.74
N ILE A 162 20.18 -10.55 -19.56
CA ILE A 162 19.78 -9.39 -18.75
C ILE A 162 20.08 -9.67 -17.28
N GLU A 163 21.10 -9.04 -16.69
CA GLU A 163 21.41 -9.16 -15.26
C GLU A 163 20.33 -8.52 -14.38
N ASN A 164 19.96 -7.28 -14.67
CA ASN A 164 18.87 -6.59 -13.98
C ASN A 164 18.22 -5.58 -14.93
N ILE A 165 17.01 -5.18 -14.57
CA ILE A 165 16.29 -4.08 -15.20
C ILE A 165 16.21 -2.97 -14.16
N LYS A 166 16.71 -1.79 -14.51
CA LYS A 166 16.74 -0.63 -13.63
C LYS A 166 16.02 0.54 -14.29
N PHE A 167 14.98 1.03 -13.63
CA PHE A 167 14.38 2.32 -13.90
C PHE A 167 14.88 3.33 -12.87
N THR A 168 15.35 4.48 -13.33
CA THR A 168 15.70 5.61 -12.48
C THR A 168 15.11 6.87 -13.05
N SER A 169 14.40 7.62 -12.23
CA SER A 169 13.99 8.98 -12.53
C SER A 169 14.65 9.91 -11.52
N GLY A 170 15.26 10.99 -12.01
CA GLY A 170 15.56 12.16 -11.17
C GLY A 170 14.31 13.01 -10.96
N LYS A 171 14.54 14.30 -10.68
CA LYS A 171 13.46 15.24 -10.38
C LYS A 171 12.41 15.23 -11.48
N THR A 172 11.17 15.07 -11.05
CA THR A 172 9.99 15.04 -11.90
C THR A 172 8.98 16.05 -11.40
N GLU A 173 8.41 16.81 -12.33
CA GLU A 173 7.31 17.71 -12.05
C GLU A 173 6.16 17.46 -13.01
N ILE A 174 4.93 17.57 -12.52
CA ILE A 174 3.72 17.52 -13.33
C ILE A 174 2.92 18.79 -13.10
N PHE A 175 2.54 19.44 -14.20
CA PHE A 175 1.76 20.67 -14.22
C PHE A 175 0.47 20.45 -14.99
N ASP A 176 -0.63 21.04 -14.54
CA ASP A 176 -1.86 21.08 -15.32
C ASP A 176 -1.66 21.97 -16.57
N LEU A 177 -2.21 21.58 -17.73
CA LEU A 177 -2.07 22.39 -18.94
C LEU A 177 -2.99 23.61 -18.99
N VAL A 178 -4.09 23.63 -18.23
CA VAL A 178 -5.09 24.71 -18.30
C VAL A 178 -4.62 25.93 -17.52
N ASP A 179 -4.13 25.74 -16.30
CA ASP A 179 -3.74 26.83 -15.39
C ASP A 179 -2.25 26.81 -14.99
N ASN A 180 -1.47 25.84 -15.51
CA ASN A 180 -0.06 25.63 -15.18
C ASN A 180 0.18 25.41 -13.67
N GLN A 181 -0.83 24.96 -12.92
CA GLN A 181 -0.68 24.60 -11.52
C GLN A 181 0.23 23.37 -11.39
N LYS A 182 1.28 23.46 -10.56
CA LYS A 182 2.11 22.30 -10.20
C LYS A 182 1.29 21.31 -9.36
N LEU A 183 0.98 20.17 -9.97
CA LEU A 183 0.19 19.07 -9.40
C LEU A 183 1.06 18.07 -8.64
N TYR A 184 2.30 17.83 -9.08
CA TYR A 184 3.16 16.80 -8.52
C TYR A 184 4.63 17.20 -8.61
N GLU A 185 5.40 16.84 -7.59
CA GLU A 185 6.86 16.94 -7.55
C GLU A 185 7.42 15.72 -6.84
N GLU A 186 8.29 15.00 -7.55
CA GLU A 186 9.03 13.84 -7.06
C GLU A 186 10.51 14.12 -7.26
N ASP A 187 11.29 13.95 -6.20
CA ASP A 187 12.74 14.19 -6.23
C ASP A 187 13.45 13.06 -6.99
N HIS A 188 13.10 11.82 -6.70
CA HIS A 188 13.62 10.66 -7.43
C HIS A 188 12.72 9.44 -7.32
N THR A 189 12.92 8.51 -8.25
CA THR A 189 12.40 7.14 -8.19
C THR A 189 13.48 6.17 -8.68
N ILE A 190 13.66 5.07 -7.97
CA ILE A 190 14.54 3.95 -8.34
C ILE A 190 13.72 2.68 -8.24
N LEU A 191 13.66 1.93 -9.34
CA LEU A 191 13.10 0.58 -9.37
C LEU A 191 14.14 -0.34 -9.99
N THR A 192 14.55 -1.36 -9.26
CA THR A 192 15.45 -2.41 -9.77
C THR A 192 14.73 -3.75 -9.68
N MET A 193 14.67 -4.47 -10.80
CA MET A 193 14.09 -5.80 -10.89
C MET A 193 15.17 -6.80 -11.29
N LEU A 194 15.19 -7.93 -10.59
CA LEU A 194 16.08 -9.07 -10.83
C LEU A 194 15.24 -10.34 -10.83
N PHE A 195 15.18 -11.03 -11.97
CA PHE A 195 14.45 -12.29 -12.10
C PHE A 195 15.41 -13.49 -12.00
N ASP A 196 14.87 -14.64 -11.57
CA ASP A 196 15.62 -15.90 -11.57
C ASP A 196 16.08 -16.30 -12.97
N LYS A 197 17.34 -16.70 -13.04
CA LYS A 197 18.03 -17.14 -14.27
C LYS A 197 18.36 -18.62 -14.29
N SER A 198 17.82 -19.39 -13.35
CA SER A 198 18.03 -20.83 -13.27
C SER A 198 17.64 -21.56 -14.57
N LYS A 199 16.61 -21.06 -15.26
CA LYS A 199 16.18 -21.56 -16.58
C LYS A 199 16.67 -20.68 -17.74
N TYR A 200 17.03 -21.34 -18.84
CA TYR A 200 17.36 -20.70 -20.11
C TYR A 200 16.16 -20.71 -21.06
N TYR A 201 15.84 -19.55 -21.64
CA TYR A 201 14.67 -19.33 -22.49
C TYR A 201 15.03 -19.17 -23.96
N ILE A 202 14.45 -19.99 -24.83
CA ILE A 202 14.78 -19.97 -26.27
C ILE A 202 13.80 -19.09 -27.07
N SER A 203 12.58 -18.88 -26.56
CA SER A 203 11.53 -18.09 -27.21
C SER A 203 10.60 -17.42 -26.21
N LYS A 204 9.78 -16.47 -26.68
CA LYS A 204 8.73 -15.84 -25.87
C LYS A 204 7.77 -16.88 -25.26
N GLN A 205 7.38 -17.88 -26.05
CA GLN A 205 6.44 -18.91 -25.59
C GLN A 205 7.06 -19.77 -24.48
N ASP A 206 8.33 -20.17 -24.61
CA ASP A 206 9.06 -20.92 -23.57
C ASP A 206 9.13 -20.14 -22.25
N PHE A 207 9.32 -18.82 -22.31
CA PHE A 207 9.27 -17.95 -21.13
C PHE A 207 7.87 -17.87 -20.50
N LEU A 208 6.80 -17.76 -21.30
CA LEU A 208 5.43 -17.72 -20.79
C LEU A 208 4.97 -19.06 -20.20
N ASP A 209 5.44 -20.17 -20.79
CA ASP A 209 5.16 -21.52 -20.31
C ASP A 209 5.99 -21.90 -19.09
N ASN A 210 7.07 -21.15 -18.80
CA ASN A 210 8.00 -21.45 -17.72
C ASN A 210 8.52 -20.16 -17.11
N ILE A 211 7.65 -19.39 -16.47
CA ILE A 211 8.02 -18.11 -15.88
C ILE A 211 9.17 -18.26 -14.87
N PRO A 212 9.97 -17.19 -14.66
CA PRO A 212 10.93 -17.15 -13.55
C PRO A 212 10.24 -17.40 -12.19
N GLN A 213 10.78 -18.32 -11.40
CA GLN A 213 10.21 -18.72 -10.10
C GLN A 213 10.48 -17.71 -8.98
N LYS A 214 11.39 -16.76 -9.21
CA LYS A 214 11.78 -15.72 -8.25
C LYS A 214 11.90 -14.37 -8.97
N LEU A 215 11.38 -13.31 -8.33
CA LEU A 215 11.54 -11.92 -8.74
C LEU A 215 11.86 -11.08 -7.51
N GLU A 216 13.05 -10.49 -7.51
CA GLU A 216 13.50 -9.52 -6.51
C GLU A 216 13.27 -8.11 -7.06
N ILE A 217 12.66 -7.26 -6.24
CA ILE A 217 12.36 -5.87 -6.58
C ILE A 217 12.88 -4.98 -5.46
N TYR A 218 13.74 -4.03 -5.80
CA TYR A 218 14.05 -2.88 -4.96
C TYR A 218 13.29 -1.67 -5.48
N TYR A 219 12.53 -1.01 -4.61
CA TYR A 219 11.82 0.22 -4.95
C TYR A 219 12.13 1.30 -3.91
N GLU A 220 12.49 2.48 -4.40
CA GLU A 220 12.73 3.69 -3.61
C GLU A 220 12.16 4.90 -4.34
N THR A 221 11.50 5.80 -3.62
CA THR A 221 10.96 7.03 -4.19
C THR A 221 10.83 8.12 -3.12
N GLU A 222 10.88 9.37 -3.53
CA GLU A 222 10.67 10.53 -2.66
C GLU A 222 9.75 11.54 -3.34
N ILE A 223 8.53 11.64 -2.82
CA ILE A 223 7.49 12.53 -3.32
C ILE A 223 7.46 13.75 -2.43
N VAL A 224 7.87 14.88 -2.99
CA VAL A 224 7.98 16.17 -2.30
C VAL A 224 6.61 16.84 -2.22
N LYS A 225 5.83 16.74 -3.30
CA LYS A 225 4.50 17.36 -3.42
C LYS A 225 3.55 16.50 -4.26
N SER A 226 2.33 16.33 -3.81
CA SER A 226 1.24 15.74 -4.57
C SER A 226 -0.09 16.44 -4.23
N ASN A 227 -0.69 17.01 -5.27
CA ASN A 227 -2.04 17.56 -5.30
C ASN A 227 -2.87 16.84 -6.37
N LEU A 228 -2.62 15.55 -6.57
CA LEU A 228 -3.24 14.77 -7.65
C LEU A 228 -4.75 14.60 -7.48
N GLU A 229 -5.27 14.59 -6.24
CA GLU A 229 -6.69 14.68 -5.82
C GLU A 229 -7.78 14.17 -6.80
N ASP A 230 -7.55 13.04 -7.46
CA ASP A 230 -8.45 12.36 -8.42
C ASP A 230 -8.33 12.78 -9.91
N ARG A 231 -7.32 13.57 -10.28
CA ARG A 231 -7.05 13.92 -11.69
C ARG A 231 -6.54 12.71 -12.45
N ILE A 232 -7.26 12.32 -13.51
CA ILE A 232 -6.76 11.33 -14.47
C ILE A 232 -5.63 11.97 -15.27
N MET A 233 -4.46 11.34 -15.27
CA MET A 233 -3.33 11.79 -16.07
C MET A 233 -3.24 10.99 -17.37
N PRO A 234 -3.00 11.64 -18.52
CA PRO A 234 -2.72 10.93 -19.76
C PRO A 234 -1.40 10.16 -19.60
N ALA A 235 -1.49 8.83 -19.54
CA ALA A 235 -0.33 7.95 -19.39
C ALA A 235 0.30 7.58 -20.74
N GLY A 236 1.63 7.61 -20.80
CA GLY A 236 2.44 7.23 -21.97
C GLY A 236 3.46 6.15 -21.64
N LEU A 237 4.04 5.52 -22.67
CA LEU A 237 4.99 4.41 -22.48
C LEU A 237 6.21 4.83 -21.64
N LEU A 238 6.70 6.05 -21.86
CA LEU A 238 7.88 6.58 -21.15
C LEU A 238 7.52 7.46 -19.94
N LEU A 239 6.23 7.63 -19.68
CA LEU A 239 5.71 8.47 -18.59
C LEU A 239 4.97 7.65 -17.53
N TYR A 240 4.79 6.34 -17.73
CA TYR A 240 4.11 5.46 -16.79
C TYR A 240 4.94 5.31 -15.52
N ARG A 241 4.44 5.89 -14.43
CA ARG A 241 4.95 5.72 -13.07
C ARG A 241 3.78 5.64 -12.10
N PRO A 242 3.93 4.98 -10.93
CA PRO A 242 2.96 5.09 -9.86
C PRO A 242 2.96 6.54 -9.37
N ALA A 243 1.96 7.33 -9.75
CA ALA A 243 1.78 8.69 -9.24
C ALA A 243 0.98 8.59 -7.95
N TRP A 244 1.63 8.84 -6.81
CA TRP A 244 0.96 8.70 -5.52
C TRP A 244 0.37 10.03 -5.06
N ASN A 245 -0.78 9.94 -4.39
CA ASN A 245 -1.56 11.11 -3.99
C ASN A 245 -0.99 11.87 -2.79
N ASN A 246 0.03 11.37 -2.10
CA ASN A 246 0.57 11.94 -0.87
C ASN A 246 2.09 12.13 -0.95
N ASN A 247 2.60 13.08 -0.18
CA ASN A 247 4.04 13.33 -0.05
C ASN A 247 4.60 12.31 0.94
N PHE A 248 5.53 11.49 0.49
CA PHE A 248 6.26 10.55 1.34
C PHE A 248 7.56 10.11 0.67
N LYS A 249 8.47 9.62 1.51
CA LYS A 249 9.62 8.83 1.12
C LYS A 249 9.33 7.36 1.38
N PHE A 250 9.60 6.52 0.41
CA PHE A 250 9.47 5.06 0.51
C PHE A 250 10.76 4.38 0.10
N SER A 251 11.14 3.32 0.81
CA SER A 251 12.12 2.35 0.32
C SER A 251 11.78 0.95 0.81
N GLY A 252 11.97 -0.07 -0.02
CA GLY A 252 11.68 -1.45 0.37
C GLY A 252 12.22 -2.48 -0.60
N ASN A 253 12.47 -3.68 -0.08
CA ASN A 253 12.81 -4.85 -0.86
C ASN A 253 11.62 -5.80 -0.89
N PHE A 254 11.28 -6.28 -2.08
CA PHE A 254 10.21 -7.24 -2.31
C PHE A 254 10.81 -8.47 -2.96
N LEU A 255 10.39 -9.63 -2.47
CA LEU A 255 10.70 -10.91 -3.04
C LEU A 255 9.39 -11.63 -3.35
N ILE A 256 9.14 -11.82 -4.64
CA ILE A 256 8.01 -12.59 -5.14
C ILE A 256 8.55 -13.95 -5.59
N SER A 257 7.95 -15.04 -5.12
CA SER A 257 8.34 -16.38 -5.54
C SER A 257 7.15 -17.32 -5.70
N THR A 258 7.31 -18.30 -6.59
CA THR A 258 6.29 -19.30 -6.92
C THR A 258 6.95 -20.61 -7.35
N SER A 259 6.33 -21.75 -7.06
CA SER A 259 6.72 -23.02 -7.67
C SER A 259 6.05 -23.29 -9.02
N ARG A 260 5.12 -22.43 -9.45
CA ARG A 260 4.30 -22.63 -10.65
C ARG A 260 5.05 -22.20 -11.90
N LEU A 261 4.94 -23.01 -12.94
CA LEU A 261 5.61 -22.77 -14.23
C LEU A 261 4.83 -21.80 -15.13
N HIS A 262 3.50 -21.76 -15.01
CA HIS A 262 2.65 -20.94 -15.87
C HIS A 262 2.15 -19.70 -15.14
N PHE A 263 2.16 -18.56 -15.84
CA PHE A 263 1.68 -17.28 -15.29
C PHE A 263 0.24 -17.35 -14.75
N LYS A 264 -0.66 -18.03 -15.46
CA LYS A 264 -2.06 -18.22 -15.07
C LYS A 264 -2.24 -18.93 -13.72
N ASP A 265 -1.23 -19.70 -13.30
CA ASP A 265 -1.27 -20.53 -12.11
C ASP A 265 -0.51 -19.90 -10.93
N ILE A 266 0.15 -18.73 -11.08
CA ILE A 266 0.97 -18.10 -10.03
C ILE A 266 0.24 -18.02 -8.69
N ALA A 267 -1.02 -17.59 -8.71
CA ALA A 267 -1.82 -17.41 -7.49
C ALA A 267 -2.02 -18.72 -6.70
N LYS A 268 -1.82 -19.89 -7.33
CA LYS A 268 -1.94 -21.20 -6.68
C LYS A 268 -0.78 -21.54 -5.75
N ASP A 269 0.36 -20.91 -5.91
CA ASP A 269 1.48 -21.04 -4.97
C ASP A 269 2.33 -19.77 -5.05
N LEU A 270 1.97 -18.78 -4.24
CA LEU A 270 2.55 -17.44 -4.27
C LEU A 270 3.11 -17.09 -2.90
N THR A 271 4.38 -16.73 -2.84
CA THR A 271 5.01 -16.13 -1.66
C THR A 271 5.42 -14.70 -1.99
N ILE A 272 5.00 -13.76 -1.16
CA ILE A 272 5.44 -12.36 -1.21
C ILE A 272 6.10 -12.04 0.12
N GLU A 273 7.37 -11.71 0.08
CA GLU A 273 8.14 -11.24 1.23
C GLU A 273 8.52 -9.78 1.00
N VAL A 274 8.22 -8.93 1.97
CA VAL A 274 8.62 -7.52 2.01
C VAL A 274 9.50 -7.34 3.22
N THR A 275 10.72 -6.85 3.02
CA THR A 275 11.68 -6.62 4.11
C THR A 275 12.10 -5.16 4.19
N ASN A 276 12.13 -4.66 5.42
CA ASN A 276 12.56 -3.30 5.76
C ASN A 276 11.87 -2.23 4.90
N ALA A 277 10.56 -2.38 4.64
CA ALA A 277 9.81 -1.37 3.91
C ALA A 277 9.60 -0.15 4.81
N LYS A 278 10.29 0.93 4.49
CA LYS A 278 10.27 2.19 5.23
C LYS A 278 9.36 3.18 4.52
N ILE A 279 8.42 3.75 5.26
CA ILE A 279 7.59 4.87 4.83
C ILE A 279 7.88 6.03 5.77
N ASN A 280 8.13 7.22 5.21
CA ASN A 280 8.28 8.45 5.98
C ASN A 280 7.58 9.60 5.27
N SER A 281 6.50 10.11 5.88
CA SER A 281 5.76 11.29 5.43
C SER A 281 5.80 12.37 6.51
N ASN A 282 5.18 13.53 6.24
CA ASN A 282 5.07 14.60 7.23
C ASN A 282 4.33 14.15 8.49
N ASN A 283 3.37 13.23 8.37
CA ASN A 283 2.46 12.86 9.45
C ASN A 283 2.63 11.40 9.93
N PHE A 284 3.43 10.59 9.25
CA PHE A 284 3.54 9.15 9.53
C PHE A 284 4.93 8.61 9.23
N GLU A 285 5.44 7.74 10.10
CA GLU A 285 6.66 6.96 9.87
C GLU A 285 6.37 5.49 10.16
N ASN A 286 6.89 4.59 9.32
CA ASN A 286 6.71 3.15 9.48
C ASN A 286 7.91 2.37 8.94
N ASN A 287 8.24 1.27 9.62
CA ASN A 287 9.04 0.17 9.10
C ASN A 287 8.21 -1.13 9.13
N ILE A 288 8.01 -1.77 7.97
CA ILE A 288 7.16 -2.95 7.80
C ILE A 288 8.01 -4.13 7.29
N ASN A 289 7.81 -5.29 7.91
CA ASN A 289 8.10 -6.59 7.33
C ASN A 289 6.77 -7.31 7.09
N LEU A 290 6.63 -7.90 5.91
CA LEU A 290 5.43 -8.66 5.53
C LEU A 290 5.85 -9.98 4.90
N LEU A 291 5.17 -11.06 5.28
CA LEU A 291 5.27 -12.35 4.62
C LEU A 291 3.87 -12.87 4.33
N TYR A 292 3.55 -12.98 3.05
CA TYR A 292 2.36 -13.65 2.56
C TYR A 292 2.77 -14.97 1.91
N LYS A 293 2.08 -16.06 2.25
CA LYS A 293 2.21 -17.36 1.57
C LYS A 293 0.81 -17.88 1.25
N GLY A 294 0.48 -17.96 -0.02
CA GLY A 294 -0.79 -18.50 -0.50
C GLY A 294 -0.57 -19.79 -1.27
N LYS A 295 -1.25 -20.87 -0.86
CA LYS A 295 -1.37 -22.12 -1.60
C LYS A 295 -2.84 -22.40 -1.89
N LEU A 296 -3.22 -22.27 -3.16
CA LEU A 296 -4.58 -22.55 -3.62
C LEU A 296 -4.54 -23.81 -4.48
N ASN A 297 -5.40 -24.78 -4.15
CA ASN A 297 -5.58 -25.98 -4.95
C ASN A 297 -6.82 -25.85 -5.83
N ASP A 298 -6.78 -26.44 -7.03
CA ASP A 298 -7.90 -26.43 -7.99
C ASP A 298 -9.18 -27.08 -7.42
N PHE A 299 -9.01 -27.89 -6.38
CA PHE A 299 -10.08 -28.61 -5.67
C PHE A 299 -10.63 -27.85 -4.47
N GLY A 300 -10.42 -26.53 -4.36
CA GLY A 300 -11.01 -25.68 -3.32
C GLY A 300 -10.33 -25.73 -1.94
N ASN A 301 -9.23 -26.49 -1.80
CA ASN A 301 -8.39 -26.43 -0.61
C ASN A 301 -7.45 -25.23 -0.68
N ASN A 302 -7.49 -24.39 0.35
CA ASN A 302 -6.65 -23.19 0.43
C ASN A 302 -5.88 -23.20 1.75
N ASN A 303 -4.61 -22.80 1.70
CA ASN A 303 -3.82 -22.48 2.88
C ASN A 303 -3.15 -21.12 2.64
N ILE A 304 -3.51 -20.13 3.45
CA ILE A 304 -3.00 -18.77 3.35
C ILE A 304 -2.41 -18.38 4.70
N ASP A 305 -1.13 -18.02 4.71
CA ASP A 305 -0.44 -17.41 5.83
C ASP A 305 -0.18 -15.93 5.54
N LEU A 306 -0.46 -15.07 6.50
CA LEU A 306 -0.11 -13.65 6.48
C LEU A 306 0.56 -13.27 7.80
N LEU A 307 1.80 -12.81 7.71
CA LEU A 307 2.56 -12.25 8.82
C LEU A 307 2.89 -10.79 8.51
N ILE A 308 2.59 -9.89 9.43
CA ILE A 308 2.95 -8.48 9.37
C ILE A 308 3.61 -8.13 10.70
N ASP A 309 4.82 -7.60 10.64
CA ASP A 309 5.49 -6.95 11.75
C ASP A 309 5.76 -5.50 11.34
N SER A 310 5.21 -4.56 12.08
CA SER A 310 5.33 -3.14 11.77
C SER A 310 5.66 -2.35 13.02
N GLN A 311 6.66 -1.48 12.88
CA GLN A 311 6.97 -0.46 13.87
C GLN A 311 6.66 0.90 13.27
N PHE A 312 5.74 1.64 13.87
CA PHE A 312 5.28 2.91 13.31
C PHE A 312 5.16 4.00 14.36
N LYS A 313 5.22 5.25 13.88
CA LYS A 313 5.04 6.46 14.67
C LYS A 313 4.07 7.39 13.95
N LEU A 314 3.01 7.78 14.64
CA LEU A 314 2.12 8.86 14.19
C LEU A 314 2.75 10.19 14.58
N LYS A 315 2.94 11.11 13.64
CA LYS A 315 3.51 12.45 13.92
C LYS A 315 2.39 13.45 14.22
N PRO A 316 2.71 14.63 14.80
CA PRO A 316 1.71 15.63 15.16
C PRO A 316 0.76 15.99 14.01
N GLY A 317 -0.53 15.99 14.30
CA GLY A 317 -1.59 16.32 13.34
C GLY A 317 -2.01 15.18 12.41
N PHE A 318 -1.47 13.96 12.58
CA PHE A 318 -1.89 12.79 11.81
C PHE A 318 -3.38 12.49 11.98
N ILE A 319 -3.89 12.50 13.20
CA ILE A 319 -5.28 12.10 13.47
C ILE A 319 -6.24 13.15 12.90
N ILE A 320 -5.99 14.43 13.17
CA ILE A 320 -6.80 15.52 12.64
C ILE A 320 -6.77 15.53 11.10
N GLY A 321 -5.57 15.43 10.51
CA GLY A 321 -5.45 15.37 9.04
C GLY A 321 -6.18 14.18 8.43
N SER A 322 -6.21 13.03 9.12
CA SER A 322 -6.97 11.85 8.67
C SER A 322 -8.48 12.07 8.74
N LEU A 323 -8.98 12.69 9.81
CA LEU A 323 -10.39 13.04 9.95
C LEU A 323 -10.83 14.09 8.91
N GLU A 324 -9.99 15.09 8.64
CA GLU A 324 -10.22 16.09 7.59
C GLU A 324 -10.22 15.45 6.19
N PHE A 325 -9.31 14.51 5.94
CA PHE A 325 -9.27 13.74 4.70
C PHE A 325 -10.56 12.93 4.50
N ILE A 326 -11.01 12.21 5.54
CA ILE A 326 -12.28 11.47 5.52
C ILE A 326 -13.43 12.44 5.25
N LYS A 327 -13.47 13.58 5.95
CA LYS A 327 -14.53 14.60 5.77
C LYS A 327 -14.56 15.14 4.35
N LYS A 328 -13.39 15.45 3.77
CA LYS A 328 -13.27 15.92 2.39
C LYS A 328 -13.79 14.90 1.39
N TYR A 329 -13.42 13.62 1.56
CA TYR A 329 -13.93 12.55 0.69
C TYR A 329 -15.44 12.39 0.84
N TYR A 330 -15.92 12.46 2.08
CA TYR A 330 -17.34 12.44 2.41
C TYR A 330 -18.11 13.59 1.73
N ASP A 331 -17.57 14.80 1.76
CA ASP A 331 -18.18 15.97 1.12
C ASP A 331 -18.18 15.90 -0.41
N ARG A 332 -17.25 15.14 -1.01
CA ARG A 332 -17.16 14.89 -2.46
C ARG A 332 -18.13 13.82 -2.96
N GLN A 333 -18.61 12.93 -2.10
CA GLN A 333 -19.58 11.88 -2.50
C GLN A 333 -20.82 12.52 -3.13
N THR A 334 -21.34 11.87 -4.18
CA THR A 334 -22.37 12.38 -5.10
C THR A 334 -23.60 12.95 -4.41
N TYR A 335 -24.22 13.92 -5.08
CA TYR A 335 -25.52 14.52 -4.73
C TYR A 335 -26.61 13.48 -4.37
N LEU A 336 -26.53 12.26 -4.92
CA LEU A 336 -27.45 11.14 -4.65
C LEU A 336 -27.38 10.64 -3.19
N PHE A 337 -26.21 10.60 -2.56
CA PHE A 337 -26.11 10.26 -1.13
C PHE A 337 -26.53 11.43 -0.24
N LYS A 338 -26.25 12.67 -0.66
CA LYS A 338 -26.71 13.89 0.05
C LYS A 338 -28.23 14.08 0.02
N LEU A 339 -28.91 13.61 -1.04
CA LEU A 339 -30.37 13.60 -1.15
C LEU A 339 -31.03 12.38 -0.53
N SER A 340 -30.29 11.30 -0.28
CA SER A 340 -30.85 10.18 0.45
C SER A 340 -31.14 10.62 1.88
N ASP A 341 -32.35 10.36 2.39
CA ASP A 341 -32.69 10.48 3.81
C ASP A 341 -32.02 9.39 4.65
N ASN A 342 -30.76 9.10 4.35
CA ASN A 342 -29.97 8.15 5.09
C ASN A 342 -29.50 8.83 6.39
N ASN A 343 -30.22 8.57 7.47
CA ASN A 343 -29.90 9.13 8.79
C ASN A 343 -28.49 8.74 9.25
N LEU A 344 -28.03 7.52 8.97
CA LEU A 344 -26.64 7.11 9.30
C LEU A 344 -25.60 8.02 8.63
N TYR A 345 -25.88 8.43 7.39
CA TYR A 345 -25.02 9.36 6.67
C TYR A 345 -25.02 10.76 7.31
N LYS A 346 -26.20 11.28 7.65
CA LYS A 346 -26.32 12.60 8.29
C LYS A 346 -25.66 12.60 9.67
N ASP A 347 -25.88 11.54 10.46
CA ASP A 347 -25.37 11.40 11.82
C ASP A 347 -23.84 11.29 11.84
N PHE A 348 -23.26 10.42 11.01
CA PHE A 348 -21.80 10.30 10.91
C PHE A 348 -21.14 11.62 10.50
N ASN A 349 -21.72 12.34 9.54
CA ASN A 349 -21.20 13.63 9.09
C ASN A 349 -21.28 14.71 10.17
N ASN A 350 -22.40 14.77 10.88
CA ASN A 350 -22.61 15.70 11.99
C ASN A 350 -21.60 15.43 13.10
N GLU A 351 -21.35 14.16 13.41
CA GLU A 351 -20.40 13.76 14.43
C GLU A 351 -18.95 14.07 14.02
N LEU A 352 -18.58 13.76 12.79
CA LEU A 352 -17.26 14.10 12.24
C LEU A 352 -17.03 15.62 12.25
N SER A 353 -18.03 16.39 11.84
CA SER A 353 -17.98 17.86 11.88
C SER A 353 -17.88 18.38 13.31
N TYR A 354 -18.60 17.78 14.26
CA TYR A 354 -18.53 18.13 15.67
C TYR A 354 -17.13 17.89 16.23
N ILE A 355 -16.52 16.72 15.98
CA ILE A 355 -15.17 16.39 16.44
C ILE A 355 -14.15 17.37 15.85
N LEU A 356 -14.21 17.64 14.56
CA LEU A 356 -13.29 18.57 13.88
C LEU A 356 -13.43 20.00 14.44
N ASN A 357 -14.65 20.49 14.66
CA ASN A 357 -14.91 21.82 15.20
C ASN A 357 -14.53 21.95 16.70
N ASN A 358 -14.55 20.85 17.44
CA ASN A 358 -14.23 20.79 18.87
C ASN A 358 -12.92 20.07 19.17
N ASN A 359 -12.01 19.96 18.18
CA ASN A 359 -10.81 19.13 18.27
C ASN A 359 -9.94 19.43 19.50
N LYS A 360 -9.94 20.66 20.01
CA LYS A 360 -9.22 21.08 21.23
C LYS A 360 -9.64 20.32 22.48
N GLN A 361 -10.87 19.80 22.52
CA GLN A 361 -11.37 19.00 23.64
C GLN A 361 -10.85 17.57 23.61
N TYR A 362 -10.44 17.09 22.43
CA TYR A 362 -9.88 15.76 22.21
C TYR A 362 -8.36 15.86 22.23
N ASN A 363 -7.71 15.31 23.26
CA ASN A 363 -6.25 15.36 23.39
C ASN A 363 -5.53 14.34 22.47
N PHE A 364 -5.74 14.42 21.16
CA PHE A 364 -5.21 13.45 20.17
C PHE A 364 -3.69 13.33 20.20
N SER A 365 -2.98 14.36 20.68
CA SER A 365 -1.53 14.35 20.87
C SER A 365 -1.05 13.18 21.74
N ILE A 366 -1.91 12.62 22.60
CA ILE A 366 -1.59 11.44 23.41
C ILE A 366 -1.32 10.19 22.58
N PHE A 367 -1.85 10.11 21.35
CA PHE A 367 -1.63 9.01 20.42
C PHE A 367 -0.51 9.30 19.42
N GLU A 368 -0.13 10.57 19.29
CA GLU A 368 0.92 11.02 18.39
C GLU A 368 2.27 11.05 19.12
N ASP A 369 3.34 11.14 18.35
CA ASP A 369 4.72 11.12 18.81
C ASP A 369 5.16 9.90 19.63
N ARG A 370 4.45 8.78 19.47
CA ARG A 370 4.76 7.50 20.14
C ARG A 370 5.12 6.41 19.15
N GLN A 371 6.02 5.53 19.58
CA GLN A 371 6.35 4.31 18.86
C GLN A 371 5.28 3.25 19.15
N TYR A 372 4.72 2.69 18.09
CA TYR A 372 3.80 1.57 18.13
C TYR A 372 4.44 0.35 17.47
N ASN A 373 4.23 -0.82 18.08
CA ASN A 373 4.54 -2.11 17.50
C ASN A 373 3.23 -2.81 17.17
N PHE A 374 3.03 -3.10 15.89
CA PHE A 374 1.90 -3.86 15.38
C PHE A 374 2.38 -5.21 14.89
N ASN A 375 1.71 -6.27 15.34
CA ASN A 375 1.97 -7.63 14.91
C ASN A 375 0.66 -8.27 14.43
N LEU A 376 0.71 -8.91 13.27
CA LEU A 376 -0.37 -9.73 12.74
C LEU A 376 0.21 -11.07 12.30
N ASN A 377 -0.38 -12.16 12.74
CA ASN A 377 -0.09 -13.51 12.27
C ASN A 377 -1.42 -14.24 12.11
N ILE A 378 -1.85 -14.41 10.86
CA ILE A 378 -3.10 -15.08 10.50
C ILE A 378 -2.77 -16.26 9.59
N ASN A 379 -3.44 -17.37 9.86
CA ASN A 379 -3.50 -18.54 8.98
C ASN A 379 -4.98 -18.80 8.61
N LEU A 380 -5.24 -19.10 7.34
CA LEU A 380 -6.54 -19.53 6.85
C LEU A 380 -6.38 -20.86 6.11
N VAL A 381 -7.01 -21.92 6.63
CA VAL A 381 -7.12 -23.22 5.98
C VAL A 381 -8.57 -23.46 5.58
N THR A 382 -8.81 -23.78 4.32
CA THR A 382 -10.10 -24.27 3.84
C THR A 382 -9.94 -25.68 3.34
N GLU A 383 -10.75 -26.60 3.87
CA GLU A 383 -10.90 -27.96 3.34
C GLU A 383 -12.21 -28.08 2.55
N LEU A 384 -12.13 -28.64 1.34
CA LEU A 384 -13.27 -28.86 0.45
C LEU A 384 -14.40 -29.59 1.18
N ASN A 385 -15.60 -28.99 1.15
CA ASN A 385 -16.85 -29.54 1.69
C ASN A 385 -16.78 -29.98 3.17
N LYS A 386 -15.83 -29.45 3.95
CA LYS A 386 -15.68 -29.81 5.37
C LYS A 386 -15.72 -28.59 6.25
N LEU A 387 -14.60 -27.86 6.34
CA LEU A 387 -14.38 -26.86 7.36
C LEU A 387 -13.47 -25.75 6.80
N THR A 388 -13.83 -24.51 7.08
CA THR A 388 -12.91 -23.38 6.98
C THR A 388 -12.42 -23.04 8.38
N ARG A 389 -11.12 -23.11 8.59
CA ARG A 389 -10.45 -22.71 9.83
C ARG A 389 -9.70 -21.41 9.58
N ALA A 390 -10.13 -20.35 10.25
CA ALA A 390 -9.40 -19.08 10.32
C ALA A 390 -8.74 -18.96 11.70
N GLN A 391 -7.42 -18.83 11.74
CA GLN A 391 -6.65 -18.75 12.97
C GLN A 391 -5.86 -17.44 13.01
N ILE A 392 -6.11 -16.63 14.02
CA ILE A 392 -5.31 -15.47 14.41
C ILE A 392 -4.37 -15.97 15.50
N ASN A 393 -3.11 -16.22 15.14
CA ASN A 393 -2.07 -16.61 16.10
C ASN A 393 -1.62 -15.42 16.95
N ALA A 394 -1.64 -14.22 16.37
CA ALA A 394 -1.38 -12.97 17.06
C ALA A 394 -2.01 -11.81 16.28
N LEU A 395 -2.71 -10.94 16.99
CA LEU A 395 -3.12 -9.61 16.54
C LEU A 395 -2.81 -8.67 17.70
N GLY A 396 -1.66 -8.00 17.62
CA GLY A 396 -1.11 -7.21 18.69
C GLY A 396 -0.88 -5.75 18.29
N LEU A 397 -1.21 -4.84 19.19
CA LEU A 397 -0.82 -3.43 19.09
C LEU A 397 -0.32 -2.94 20.45
N TYR A 398 0.92 -2.51 20.49
CA TYR A 398 1.60 -2.09 21.71
C TYR A 398 2.27 -0.73 21.55
N SER A 399 2.18 0.10 22.58
CA SER A 399 3.02 1.28 22.79
C SER A 399 3.70 1.11 24.16
N ASN A 400 4.99 0.79 24.15
CA ASN A 400 5.73 0.33 25.34
C ASN A 400 5.05 -0.91 25.97
N ALA A 401 4.80 -0.90 27.28
CA ALA A 401 4.18 -2.00 28.01
C ALA A 401 2.64 -2.00 27.97
N SER A 402 2.01 -0.98 27.37
CA SER A 402 0.56 -0.89 27.25
C SER A 402 0.12 -1.29 25.85
N GLY A 403 -0.88 -2.16 25.75
CA GLY A 403 -1.38 -2.62 24.47
C GLY A 403 -2.37 -3.75 24.61
N PHE A 404 -2.65 -4.42 23.50
CA PHE A 404 -3.44 -5.64 23.51
C PHE A 404 -2.82 -6.69 22.58
N ASN A 405 -3.15 -7.94 22.85
CA ASN A 405 -2.92 -9.06 21.94
C ASN A 405 -4.17 -9.94 21.90
N ILE A 406 -4.56 -10.34 20.69
CA ILE A 406 -5.69 -11.22 20.45
C ILE A 406 -5.19 -12.49 19.77
N THR A 407 -5.63 -13.63 20.29
CA THR A 407 -5.56 -14.91 19.60
C THR A 407 -6.96 -15.41 19.36
N ASN A 408 -7.20 -16.05 18.23
CA ASN A 408 -8.52 -16.57 17.87
C ASN A 408 -8.40 -17.76 16.93
N GLU A 409 -9.27 -18.73 17.10
CA GLU A 409 -9.52 -19.81 16.15
C GLU A 409 -11.01 -19.85 15.87
N THR A 410 -11.38 -19.64 14.62
CA THR A 410 -12.75 -19.80 14.13
C THR A 410 -12.81 -20.97 13.16
N ILE A 411 -13.74 -21.87 13.39
CA ILE A 411 -14.06 -23.01 12.55
C ILE A 411 -15.47 -22.79 12.03
N VAL A 412 -15.64 -22.73 10.71
CA VAL A 412 -16.93 -22.60 10.03
C VAL A 412 -17.20 -23.88 9.26
N ASN A 413 -18.34 -24.51 9.51
CA ASN A 413 -18.77 -25.69 8.79
C ASN A 413 -19.55 -25.33 7.51
N THR A 414 -19.90 -26.34 6.70
CA THR A 414 -20.68 -26.16 5.47
C THR A 414 -22.11 -25.64 5.71
N LEU A 415 -22.66 -25.87 6.91
CA LEU A 415 -23.98 -25.37 7.33
C LEU A 415 -23.93 -23.92 7.83
N LYS A 416 -22.75 -23.29 7.82
CA LYS A 416 -22.47 -21.96 8.38
C LYS A 416 -22.59 -21.87 9.90
N ASP A 417 -22.66 -22.99 10.61
CA ASP A 417 -22.39 -22.96 12.04
C ASP A 417 -20.92 -22.59 12.24
N SER A 418 -20.67 -21.72 13.19
CA SER A 418 -19.33 -21.30 13.55
C SER A 418 -19.05 -21.56 15.01
N TYR A 419 -17.89 -22.15 15.24
CA TYR A 419 -17.27 -22.24 16.55
C TYR A 419 -16.07 -21.30 16.57
N SER A 420 -16.01 -20.38 17.52
CA SER A 420 -14.89 -19.46 17.71
C SER A 420 -14.38 -19.54 19.13
N LYS A 421 -13.07 -19.62 19.31
CA LYS A 421 -12.45 -19.51 20.64
C LYS A 421 -11.20 -18.66 20.56
N GLY A 422 -10.84 -18.00 21.66
CA GLY A 422 -9.67 -17.15 21.66
C GLY A 422 -9.39 -16.54 23.02
N THR A 423 -8.38 -15.69 23.05
CA THR A 423 -8.00 -14.93 24.24
C THR A 423 -7.69 -13.50 23.84
N ILE A 424 -8.25 -12.56 24.60
CA ILE A 424 -7.91 -11.14 24.53
C ILE A 424 -7.10 -10.80 25.77
N VAL A 425 -5.85 -10.39 25.57
CA VAL A 425 -5.00 -9.87 26.65
C VAL A 425 -4.87 -8.36 26.46
N ILE A 426 -5.20 -7.59 27.49
CA ILE A 426 -5.08 -6.13 27.52
C ILE A 426 -4.10 -5.75 28.61
N ASN A 427 -2.89 -5.35 28.23
CA ASN A 427 -1.87 -4.94 29.15
C ASN A 427 -2.10 -3.51 29.62
N ASN A 428 -2.06 -3.28 30.94
CA ASN A 428 -2.32 -1.97 31.55
C ASN A 428 -3.74 -1.43 31.22
N TYR A 429 -4.74 -2.32 31.25
CA TYR A 429 -6.09 -2.07 30.73
C TYR A 429 -6.75 -0.81 31.33
N SER A 430 -6.56 -0.55 32.63
CA SER A 430 -7.11 0.65 33.29
C SER A 430 -6.61 1.94 32.63
N LYS A 431 -5.31 2.04 32.34
CA LYS A 431 -4.74 3.24 31.70
C LYS A 431 -5.21 3.36 30.25
N ILE A 432 -5.37 2.25 29.56
CA ILE A 432 -5.92 2.25 28.19
C ILE A 432 -7.36 2.79 28.21
N ILE A 433 -8.20 2.34 29.15
CA ILE A 433 -9.57 2.85 29.31
C ILE A 433 -9.57 4.34 29.65
N ASP A 434 -8.70 4.80 30.55
CA ASP A 434 -8.57 6.22 30.89
C ASP A 434 -8.31 7.07 29.65
N VAL A 435 -7.42 6.61 28.77
CA VAL A 435 -7.12 7.32 27.53
C VAL A 435 -8.27 7.22 26.52
N LEU A 436 -8.79 6.03 26.24
CA LEU A 436 -9.80 5.81 25.19
C LEU A 436 -11.18 6.38 25.56
N SER A 437 -11.52 6.41 26.84
CA SER A 437 -12.84 6.86 27.31
C SER A 437 -13.16 8.31 26.95
N LEU A 438 -12.16 9.20 26.90
CA LEU A 438 -12.34 10.59 26.47
C LEU A 438 -12.88 10.69 25.04
N TYR A 439 -12.55 9.72 24.19
CA TYR A 439 -12.97 9.67 22.79
C TYR A 439 -14.31 8.94 22.63
N VAL A 440 -14.50 7.82 23.35
CA VAL A 440 -15.75 7.06 23.32
C VAL A 440 -16.91 7.85 23.93
N TYR A 441 -16.69 8.51 25.07
CA TYR A 441 -17.72 9.32 25.74
C TYR A 441 -17.76 10.77 25.25
N GLY A 442 -16.96 11.10 24.24
CA GLY A 442 -16.97 12.38 23.55
C GLY A 442 -17.85 12.41 22.30
N VAL A 443 -18.55 11.31 21.98
CA VAL A 443 -19.37 11.17 20.76
C VAL A 443 -20.76 10.61 21.05
N GLY A 444 -21.68 10.76 20.10
CA GLY A 444 -23.05 10.24 20.17
C GLY A 444 -23.82 10.81 21.35
N ASP A 445 -24.67 10.00 21.98
CA ASP A 445 -25.45 10.42 23.16
C ASP A 445 -24.57 10.64 24.41
N PHE A 446 -23.40 10.00 24.47
CA PHE A 446 -22.48 10.11 25.60
C PHE A 446 -21.84 11.50 25.73
N LYS A 447 -21.76 12.28 24.64
CA LYS A 447 -21.17 13.62 24.68
C LYS A 447 -21.92 14.57 25.62
N ASN A 448 -23.23 14.36 25.78
CA ASN A 448 -24.12 15.15 26.62
C ASN A 448 -24.06 14.78 28.10
N LEU A 449 -23.33 13.71 28.47
CA LEU A 449 -23.14 13.32 29.86
C LEU A 449 -22.36 14.40 30.63
N SER A 450 -22.74 14.61 31.90
CA SER A 450 -21.95 15.43 32.83
C SER A 450 -20.56 14.81 33.04
N ASN A 451 -19.58 15.63 33.45
CA ASN A 451 -18.23 15.12 33.75
C ASN A 451 -18.26 14.02 34.83
N GLU A 452 -19.11 14.18 35.85
CA GLU A 452 -19.32 13.18 36.91
C GLU A 452 -19.88 11.87 36.35
N SER A 453 -20.85 11.96 35.41
CA SER A 453 -21.37 10.78 34.73
C SER A 453 -20.27 10.09 33.91
N LYS A 454 -19.48 10.85 33.15
CA LYS A 454 -18.36 10.29 32.36
C LYS A 454 -17.36 9.54 33.25
N GLU A 455 -17.02 10.08 34.43
CA GLU A 455 -16.20 9.38 35.42
C GLU A 455 -16.85 8.06 35.89
N VAL A 456 -18.15 8.08 36.20
CA VAL A 456 -18.89 6.86 36.59
C VAL A 456 -18.80 5.78 35.51
N TYR A 457 -18.99 6.14 34.24
CA TYR A 457 -18.89 5.20 33.13
C TYR A 457 -17.47 4.67 32.93
N VAL A 458 -16.44 5.49 33.15
CA VAL A 458 -15.03 5.06 33.12
C VAL A 458 -14.74 4.06 34.22
N ASP A 459 -15.12 4.37 35.46
CA ASP A 459 -14.89 3.51 36.62
C ASP A 459 -15.67 2.19 36.49
N ALA A 460 -16.90 2.26 36.01
CA ALA A 460 -17.73 1.10 35.72
C ALA A 460 -17.10 0.19 34.67
N LEU A 461 -16.57 0.74 33.57
CA LEU A 461 -15.92 -0.05 32.52
C LEU A 461 -14.65 -0.73 33.03
N LYS A 462 -13.83 -0.05 33.84
CA LYS A 462 -12.66 -0.65 34.49
C LYS A 462 -13.04 -1.78 35.44
N SER A 463 -14.08 -1.55 36.25
CA SER A 463 -14.59 -2.55 37.18
C SER A 463 -15.16 -3.75 36.43
N PHE A 464 -15.98 -3.51 35.41
CA PHE A 464 -16.57 -4.54 34.57
C PHE A 464 -15.50 -5.40 33.89
N LEU A 465 -14.50 -4.79 33.24
CA LEU A 465 -13.40 -5.53 32.62
C LEU A 465 -12.58 -6.36 33.63
N LYS A 466 -12.40 -5.86 34.85
CA LYS A 466 -11.83 -6.65 35.94
C LYS A 466 -12.72 -7.82 36.33
N THR A 467 -14.02 -7.57 36.47
CA THR A 467 -15.01 -8.59 36.87
C THR A 467 -15.09 -9.71 35.86
N ILE A 468 -15.10 -9.42 34.57
CA ILE A 468 -15.18 -10.45 33.52
C ILE A 468 -13.83 -11.09 33.20
N SER A 469 -12.71 -10.54 33.68
CA SER A 469 -11.38 -11.13 33.50
C SER A 469 -11.33 -12.56 34.04
N ASP A 470 -10.48 -13.40 33.46
CA ASP A 470 -10.22 -14.77 33.94
C ASP A 470 -9.64 -14.80 35.37
N HIS A 471 -9.10 -13.67 35.84
CA HIS A 471 -8.46 -13.52 37.15
C HIS A 471 -9.04 -12.34 37.96
N PRO A 472 -10.35 -12.33 38.25
CA PRO A 472 -11.05 -11.17 38.80
C PRO A 472 -10.59 -10.80 40.22
N ASN A 473 -10.15 -11.80 40.99
CA ASN A 473 -9.76 -11.67 42.41
C ASN A 473 -8.29 -11.25 42.60
N SER A 474 -7.53 -11.03 41.52
CA SER A 474 -6.16 -10.55 41.64
C SER A 474 -6.15 -9.10 42.16
N SER A 475 -5.52 -8.91 43.33
CA SER A 475 -5.37 -7.59 43.97
C SER A 475 -4.43 -6.67 43.19
N ASN A 476 -3.50 -7.23 42.41
CA ASN A 476 -2.51 -6.52 41.60
C ASN A 476 -2.78 -6.66 40.10
N LEU A 477 -4.06 -6.77 39.69
CA LEU A 477 -4.42 -6.92 38.28
C LEU A 477 -4.07 -5.65 37.49
N ILE A 478 -2.90 -5.63 36.86
CA ILE A 478 -2.47 -4.57 35.92
C ILE A 478 -3.02 -4.87 34.52
N ASP A 479 -3.17 -6.15 34.19
CA ASP A 479 -3.54 -6.65 32.87
C ASP A 479 -4.87 -7.42 32.93
N ALA A 480 -5.72 -7.28 31.92
CA ALA A 480 -6.93 -8.08 31.80
C ALA A 480 -6.70 -9.22 30.79
N SER A 481 -7.13 -10.44 31.14
CA SER A 481 -7.19 -11.58 30.23
C SER A 481 -8.63 -12.04 30.14
N ILE A 482 -9.12 -12.23 28.91
CA ILE A 482 -10.48 -12.69 28.64
C ILE A 482 -10.39 -13.82 27.62
N GLU A 483 -10.45 -15.05 28.09
CA GLU A 483 -10.72 -16.21 27.26
C GLU A 483 -12.18 -16.22 26.81
N TYR A 484 -12.45 -16.46 25.53
CA TYR A 484 -13.82 -16.57 25.05
C TYR A 484 -14.02 -17.82 24.20
N VAL A 485 -15.24 -18.30 24.22
CA VAL A 485 -15.75 -19.38 23.37
C VAL A 485 -17.14 -18.96 22.91
N PHE A 486 -17.39 -19.01 21.61
CA PHE A 486 -18.68 -18.80 20.97
C PHE A 486 -19.00 -20.02 20.13
N ASP A 487 -20.13 -20.65 20.38
CA ASP A 487 -20.64 -21.74 19.58
C ASP A 487 -22.03 -21.36 19.07
N LEU A 488 -22.14 -21.03 17.78
CA LEU A 488 -23.44 -20.67 17.20
C LEU A 488 -24.41 -21.85 17.16
N SER A 489 -23.91 -23.09 17.23
CA SER A 489 -24.76 -24.28 17.29
C SER A 489 -25.34 -24.52 18.69
N ASP A 490 -24.72 -23.94 19.73
CA ASP A 490 -25.16 -24.06 21.13
C ASP A 490 -24.71 -22.84 21.94
N LEU A 491 -25.56 -21.81 21.98
CA LEU A 491 -25.28 -20.57 22.70
C LEU A 491 -25.04 -20.80 24.20
N ASN A 492 -25.51 -21.91 24.79
CA ASN A 492 -25.27 -22.22 26.20
C ASN A 492 -23.82 -22.62 26.49
N LYS A 493 -23.03 -22.94 25.46
CA LYS A 493 -21.59 -23.17 25.57
C LYS A 493 -20.76 -21.90 25.42
N THR A 494 -21.42 -20.75 25.22
CA THR A 494 -20.74 -19.48 25.06
C THR A 494 -20.19 -19.01 26.40
N LYS A 495 -18.88 -18.71 26.43
CA LYS A 495 -18.16 -18.27 27.62
C LYS A 495 -17.39 -17.00 27.28
N ILE A 496 -17.39 -16.01 28.17
CA ILE A 496 -16.55 -14.82 28.06
C ILE A 496 -15.88 -14.55 29.41
N GLY A 497 -14.58 -14.74 29.44
CA GLY A 497 -13.73 -14.70 30.61
C GLY A 497 -14.24 -15.64 31.71
N ASN A 498 -14.50 -15.13 32.90
CA ASN A 498 -15.08 -15.94 33.97
C ASN A 498 -16.61 -16.13 33.91
N ILE A 499 -17.30 -15.58 32.90
CA ILE A 499 -18.75 -15.65 32.73
C ILE A 499 -19.12 -16.81 31.82
N ASP A 500 -19.97 -17.71 32.32
CA ASP A 500 -20.44 -18.94 31.68
C ASP A 500 -21.83 -18.84 31.05
N ASP A 501 -22.51 -17.69 31.22
CA ASP A 501 -23.81 -17.39 30.62
C ASP A 501 -23.78 -15.99 29.98
N ILE A 502 -23.82 -15.95 28.65
CA ILE A 502 -23.74 -14.69 27.89
C ILE A 502 -24.86 -13.71 28.24
N ASN A 503 -26.02 -14.20 28.71
CA ASN A 503 -27.13 -13.34 29.09
C ASN A 503 -26.82 -12.50 30.34
N LYS A 504 -25.82 -12.90 31.15
CA LYS A 504 -25.40 -12.16 32.35
C LYS A 504 -24.48 -10.98 32.05
N ILE A 505 -23.91 -10.88 30.84
CA ILE A 505 -22.90 -9.87 30.52
C ILE A 505 -23.47 -8.43 30.61
N ILE A 506 -24.62 -8.20 29.98
CA ILE A 506 -25.29 -6.88 30.02
C ILE A 506 -25.72 -6.52 31.46
N PRO A 507 -26.42 -7.41 32.20
CA PRO A 507 -26.70 -7.24 33.62
C PRO A 507 -25.48 -6.86 34.46
N LEU A 508 -24.36 -7.56 34.31
CA LEU A 508 -23.12 -7.31 35.05
C LEU A 508 -22.51 -5.93 34.75
N TYR A 509 -22.59 -5.49 33.49
CA TYR A 509 -22.16 -4.14 33.12
C TYR A 509 -23.05 -3.07 33.79
N TYR A 510 -24.37 -3.24 33.77
CA TYR A 510 -25.30 -2.32 34.43
C TYR A 510 -25.16 -2.30 35.94
N LEU A 511 -24.92 -3.46 36.57
CA LEU A 511 -24.59 -3.53 37.99
C LEU A 511 -23.28 -2.78 38.30
N SER A 512 -22.25 -2.93 37.46
CA SER A 512 -20.99 -2.19 37.59
C SER A 512 -21.20 -0.67 37.48
N LEU A 513 -22.05 -0.23 36.55
CA LEU A 513 -22.46 1.18 36.41
C LEU A 513 -23.17 1.70 37.67
N TYR A 514 -24.14 0.94 38.17
CA TYR A 514 -24.88 1.31 39.38
C TYR A 514 -23.96 1.40 40.61
N GLN A 515 -23.10 0.40 40.82
CA GLN A 515 -22.15 0.40 41.94
C GLN A 515 -21.16 1.57 41.85
N ALA A 516 -20.71 1.94 40.64
CA ALA A 516 -19.86 3.13 40.44
C ALA A 516 -20.63 4.43 40.75
N ALA A 517 -21.89 4.53 40.32
CA ALA A 517 -22.74 5.70 40.59
C ALA A 517 -23.03 5.87 42.10
N VAL A 518 -23.38 4.78 42.79
CA VAL A 518 -23.65 4.79 44.25
C VAL A 518 -22.46 5.33 45.04
N LYS A 519 -21.22 4.99 44.65
CA LYS A 519 -19.99 5.46 45.32
C LYS A 519 -19.80 6.98 45.22
N LYS A 520 -20.38 7.65 44.22
CA LYS A 520 -20.30 9.10 44.01
C LYS A 520 -21.42 9.87 44.71
N VAL A 521 -22.51 9.20 45.11
CA VAL A 521 -23.70 9.85 45.70
C VAL A 521 -23.66 9.78 47.23
N LYS A 522 -23.83 10.92 47.90
CA LYS A 522 -23.93 10.99 49.37
C LYS A 522 -25.29 10.48 49.86
N PRO A 523 -25.37 9.80 51.03
CA PRO A 523 -26.64 9.37 51.62
C PRO A 523 -27.59 10.56 51.88
N GLY A 524 -28.87 10.41 51.55
CA GLY A 524 -29.88 11.45 51.79
C GLY A 524 -31.25 11.17 51.16
N LYS A 525 -32.19 12.12 51.28
CA LYS A 525 -33.44 12.10 50.49
C LYS A 525 -33.06 12.41 49.03
N ASN A 526 -33.53 11.59 48.08
CA ASN A 526 -33.27 11.67 46.62
C ASN A 526 -32.03 10.93 46.09
N VAL A 527 -31.53 9.91 46.80
CA VAL A 527 -30.39 9.08 46.31
C VAL A 527 -30.71 8.39 44.98
N LYS A 528 -31.93 7.83 44.81
CA LYS A 528 -32.32 7.13 43.56
C LYS A 528 -32.31 8.06 42.35
N GLU A 529 -32.86 9.27 42.47
CA GLU A 529 -32.87 10.27 41.40
C GLU A 529 -31.45 10.67 41.00
N LYS A 530 -30.58 10.97 41.99
CA LYS A 530 -29.18 11.33 41.73
C LYS A 530 -28.37 10.22 41.08
N ILE A 531 -28.63 8.95 41.43
CA ILE A 531 -27.98 7.82 40.75
C ILE A 531 -28.43 7.78 39.29
N MET A 532 -29.73 7.90 39.02
CA MET A 532 -30.24 7.86 37.64
C MET A 532 -29.75 9.04 36.79
N GLU A 533 -29.53 10.21 37.39
CA GLU A 533 -28.89 11.36 36.71
C GLU A 533 -27.45 11.04 36.25
N LEU A 534 -26.71 10.21 36.99
CA LEU A 534 -25.34 9.81 36.63
C LEU A 534 -25.28 8.69 35.59
N ILE A 535 -26.35 7.89 35.45
CA ILE A 535 -26.45 6.77 34.51
C ILE A 535 -27.74 6.84 33.67
N PRO A 536 -27.98 7.95 32.94
CA PRO A 536 -29.28 8.23 32.32
C PRO A 536 -29.65 7.26 31.17
N ASN A 537 -28.66 6.56 30.61
CA ASN A 537 -28.83 5.66 29.46
C ASN A 537 -29.03 4.18 29.86
N VAL A 538 -29.16 3.87 31.16
CA VAL A 538 -29.33 2.50 31.63
C VAL A 538 -30.79 2.06 31.53
N ASN A 539 -31.03 0.84 31.04
CA ASN A 539 -32.35 0.23 31.06
C ASN A 539 -32.76 -0.07 32.51
N GLN A 540 -33.68 0.73 33.05
CA GLN A 540 -34.15 0.61 34.44
C GLN A 540 -34.71 -0.78 34.76
N LYS A 541 -35.38 -1.44 33.82
CA LYS A 541 -35.96 -2.77 34.06
C LYS A 541 -34.89 -3.82 34.33
N ILE A 542 -33.84 -3.84 33.49
CA ILE A 542 -32.70 -4.76 33.66
C ILE A 542 -31.97 -4.44 34.96
N LEU A 543 -31.81 -3.15 35.29
CA LEU A 543 -31.16 -2.73 36.53
C LEU A 543 -31.95 -3.15 37.78
N GLU A 544 -33.28 -3.01 37.76
CA GLU A 544 -34.15 -3.44 38.87
C GLU A 544 -34.11 -4.96 39.06
N GLU A 545 -34.04 -5.74 37.97
CA GLU A 545 -33.81 -7.19 38.03
C GLU A 545 -32.45 -7.53 38.66
N CYS A 546 -31.40 -6.74 38.42
CA CYS A 546 -30.06 -6.97 38.98
C CYS A 546 -29.92 -6.64 40.47
N ILE A 547 -30.66 -5.63 40.97
CA ILE A 547 -30.52 -5.14 42.35
C ILE A 547 -31.31 -6.02 43.35
N VAL A 548 -32.34 -6.73 42.88
CA VAL A 548 -33.22 -7.55 43.74
C VAL A 548 -32.55 -8.85 44.21
N ASP A 549 -31.45 -9.28 43.56
CA ASP A 549 -30.71 -10.51 43.87
C ASP A 549 -29.51 -10.31 44.84
N GLU A 550 -29.24 -9.11 45.39
CA GLU A 550 -28.29 -8.94 46.50
C GLU A 550 -28.97 -9.33 47.83
N PRO A 551 -28.43 -10.30 48.61
CA PRO A 551 -28.93 -10.56 49.95
C PRO A 551 -28.60 -9.35 50.82
N ARG A 552 -29.66 -8.74 51.38
CA ARG A 552 -29.61 -7.60 52.29
C ARG A 552 -28.76 -7.84 53.53
#